data_AF-A0A2C6DI72-F1
#
_entry.id   AF-A0A2C6DI72-F1
#
_cell.length_a   1.000
_cell.length_b   1.000
_cell.length_c   1.000
_cell.angle_alpha   90.00
_cell.angle_beta   90.00
_cell.angle_gamma   90.00
#
_symmetry.space_group_name_H-M   'P 1'
#
loop_
_entity.id
_entity.type
_entity.pdbx_description
1 polymer ?
#
loop_
_entity_poly.entity_id
_entity_poly.type
_entity_poly.pdbx_seq_one_letter_code
_entity_poly.pdbx_strand_id
1 'polypeptide(L)'
;MYKKYFPACDINGPIEPPVSFGHLGIQGAIPIKCSNCPKLFEGGCTRHIKMVGDYLYLDHGPCGIDGPSDPVIYENAFIQSKVTVPRKCSDCQFLSVAPIWGFECNQDADKWGDFKRGLDWGAWKPDFIYLQLPQPKITTRILSQAIFENDLLTFIREYRRVNLGLSIQEAKADFTILRKRIDNDFEAC
;
A
#
# COMPACT_ATOMS: atom_id res chain seq x y z
N MET A 1 1.79 5.59 2.94
CA MET A 1 1.97 4.26 3.57
C MET A 1 0.67 3.47 3.73
N TYR A 2 -0.51 3.98 3.37
CA TYR A 2 -1.69 3.11 3.19
C TYR A 2 -1.66 2.32 1.86
N LYS A 3 -0.90 2.77 0.84
CA LYS A 3 -0.91 2.17 -0.51
C LYS A 3 -0.57 0.67 -0.58
N LYS A 4 0.13 0.12 0.44
CA LYS A 4 0.45 -1.33 0.54
C LYS A 4 -0.71 -2.17 1.09
N TYR A 5 -1.81 -1.53 1.47
CA TYR A 5 -2.99 -2.14 2.06
C TYR A 5 -4.21 -2.08 1.14
N PHE A 6 -4.14 -1.25 0.09
CA PHE A 6 -5.24 -1.03 -0.84
C PHE A 6 -4.89 -1.48 -2.25
N PRO A 7 -5.83 -2.14 -2.94
CA PRO A 7 -7.13 -2.56 -2.42
C PRO A 7 -7.03 -3.79 -1.49
N ALA A 8 -8.10 -4.02 -0.72
CA ALA A 8 -8.26 -5.22 0.09
C ALA A 8 -8.23 -6.50 -0.77
N CYS A 9 -8.00 -7.63 -0.12
CA CYS A 9 -7.97 -8.91 -0.81
C CYS A 9 -9.37 -9.34 -1.27
N ASP A 10 -9.46 -9.69 -2.56
CA ASP A 10 -10.64 -10.23 -3.23
C ASP A 10 -10.76 -11.76 -3.07
N ILE A 11 -9.70 -12.42 -2.61
CA ILE A 11 -9.67 -13.87 -2.46
C ILE A 11 -10.30 -14.28 -1.12
N ASN A 12 -11.49 -14.85 -1.22
CA ASN A 12 -12.15 -15.56 -0.13
C ASN A 12 -11.48 -16.92 0.10
N GLY A 13 -11.25 -17.25 1.36
CA GLY A 13 -10.66 -18.54 1.72
C GLY A 13 -10.18 -18.56 3.17
N PRO A 14 -9.82 -19.74 3.69
CA PRO A 14 -9.32 -19.88 5.04
C PRO A 14 -7.96 -19.18 5.20
N ILE A 15 -7.75 -18.61 6.38
CA ILE A 15 -6.45 -18.09 6.82
C ILE A 15 -5.64 -19.21 7.47
N GLU A 16 -6.34 -20.09 8.19
CA GLU A 16 -5.78 -21.21 8.97
C GLU A 16 -5.95 -22.55 8.27
N PRO A 17 -5.04 -23.51 8.50
CA PRO A 17 -3.79 -23.36 9.26
C PRO A 17 -2.75 -22.53 8.50
N PRO A 18 -1.76 -21.89 9.18
CA PRO A 18 -0.70 -21.18 8.48
C PRO A 18 0.18 -22.18 7.72
N VAL A 19 0.72 -21.77 6.57
CA VAL A 19 1.59 -22.60 5.74
C VAL A 19 3.01 -22.06 5.83
N SER A 20 3.98 -22.90 6.22
CA SER A 20 5.39 -22.51 6.27
C SER A 20 5.86 -21.97 4.92
N PHE A 21 6.54 -20.83 4.96
CA PHE A 21 7.02 -20.15 3.76
C PHE A 21 8.40 -19.56 4.04
N GLY A 22 9.25 -19.54 3.02
CA GLY A 22 10.58 -18.95 3.12
C GLY A 22 11.07 -18.48 1.76
N HIS A 23 11.73 -17.32 1.75
CA HIS A 23 12.26 -16.72 0.54
C HIS A 23 13.48 -15.85 0.85
N LEU A 24 14.60 -16.06 0.16
CA LEU A 24 15.84 -15.28 0.31
C LEU A 24 16.28 -15.00 1.77
N GLY A 25 16.23 -16.03 2.62
CA GLY A 25 16.66 -15.94 4.02
C GLY A 25 15.59 -15.44 5.00
N ILE A 26 14.42 -15.03 4.50
CA ILE A 26 13.23 -14.71 5.29
C ILE A 26 12.49 -16.02 5.59
N GLN A 27 12.07 -16.22 6.84
CA GLN A 27 11.36 -17.42 7.29
C GLN A 27 10.10 -17.08 8.10
N GLY A 28 9.05 -17.85 7.89
CA GLY A 28 7.81 -17.68 8.63
C GLY A 28 6.68 -18.51 8.05
N ALA A 29 5.48 -17.94 8.03
CA ALA A 29 4.32 -18.57 7.45
C ALA A 29 3.41 -17.57 6.75
N ILE A 30 2.60 -18.09 5.82
CA ILE A 30 1.60 -17.32 5.09
C ILE A 30 0.20 -17.92 5.32
N PRO A 31 -0.88 -17.15 5.08
CA PRO A 31 -2.24 -17.69 5.11
C PRO A 31 -2.42 -18.84 4.10
N ILE A 32 -3.16 -19.90 4.45
CA ILE A 32 -3.36 -21.05 3.54
C ILE A 32 -4.03 -20.65 2.22
N LYS A 33 -4.95 -19.68 2.23
CA LYS A 33 -5.52 -19.17 0.97
C LYS A 33 -4.49 -18.55 0.03
N CYS A 34 -3.35 -18.10 0.55
CA CYS A 34 -2.28 -17.51 -0.25
C CYS A 34 -1.35 -18.56 -0.87
N SER A 35 -1.23 -19.77 -0.29
CA SER A 35 -0.24 -20.77 -0.72
C SER A 35 -0.41 -21.22 -2.17
N ASN A 36 -1.65 -21.28 -2.65
CA ASN A 36 -1.99 -21.61 -4.04
C ASN A 36 -2.46 -20.38 -4.85
N CYS A 37 -2.34 -19.18 -4.29
CA CYS A 37 -2.79 -17.98 -4.98
C CYS A 37 -1.76 -17.56 -6.03
N PRO A 38 -2.14 -17.37 -7.31
CA PRO A 38 -1.21 -16.93 -8.35
C PRO A 38 -0.69 -15.51 -8.14
N LYS A 39 -1.30 -14.74 -7.23
CA LYS A 39 -0.86 -13.40 -6.84
C LYS A 39 0.20 -13.44 -5.71
N LEU A 40 0.55 -14.60 -5.15
CA LEU A 40 1.61 -14.73 -4.15
C LEU A 40 2.98 -14.61 -4.82
N PHE A 41 3.83 -13.72 -4.31
CA PHE A 41 5.22 -13.62 -4.75
C PHE A 41 6.11 -13.09 -3.62
N GLU A 42 7.22 -13.77 -3.33
CA GLU A 42 8.21 -13.37 -2.31
C GLU A 42 7.63 -13.04 -0.92
N GLY A 43 6.50 -13.66 -0.56
CA GLY A 43 5.79 -13.41 0.71
C GLY A 43 4.92 -12.14 0.74
N GLY A 44 4.78 -11.46 -0.40
CA GLY A 44 3.81 -10.39 -0.61
C GLY A 44 2.75 -10.78 -1.65
N CYS A 45 1.85 -9.83 -1.94
CA CYS A 45 0.83 -9.98 -2.96
C CYS A 45 1.08 -9.04 -4.13
N THR A 46 1.11 -9.59 -5.35
CA THR A 46 1.25 -8.82 -6.60
C THR A 46 -0.05 -8.21 -7.10
N ARG A 47 -1.13 -8.33 -6.31
CA ARG A 47 -2.40 -7.64 -6.57
C ARG A 47 -2.12 -6.13 -6.74
N HIS A 48 -2.53 -5.56 -7.87
CA HIS A 48 -2.38 -4.14 -8.19
C HIS A 48 -0.92 -3.65 -8.25
N ILE A 49 0.06 -4.56 -8.46
CA ILE A 49 1.49 -4.20 -8.55
C ILE A 49 1.78 -3.17 -9.65
N LYS A 50 1.03 -3.22 -10.77
CA LYS A 50 1.16 -2.24 -11.86
C LYS A 50 0.79 -0.82 -11.43
N MET A 51 -0.15 -0.69 -10.50
CA MET A 51 -0.62 0.58 -9.97
C MET A 51 0.25 1.07 -8.82
N VAL A 52 0.54 0.21 -7.85
CA VAL A 52 1.23 0.57 -6.59
C VAL A 52 2.77 0.61 -6.75
N GLY A 53 3.29 -0.15 -7.72
CA GLY A 53 4.73 -0.29 -8.01
C GLY A 53 5.50 -1.06 -6.94
N ASP A 54 4.79 -1.85 -6.12
CA ASP A 54 5.33 -2.60 -4.98
C ASP A 54 4.36 -3.74 -4.62
N TYR A 55 4.78 -4.67 -3.76
CA TYR A 55 3.90 -5.72 -3.24
C TYR A 55 2.99 -5.20 -2.13
N LEU A 56 1.76 -5.72 -2.09
CA LEU A 56 0.83 -5.52 -0.98
C LEU A 56 1.10 -6.55 0.12
N TYR A 57 0.68 -6.24 1.35
CA TYR A 57 0.64 -7.24 2.42
C TYR A 57 -0.31 -8.39 2.07
N LEU A 58 0.05 -9.60 2.50
CA LEU A 58 -0.88 -10.73 2.48
C LEU A 58 -2.03 -10.48 3.46
N ASP A 59 -3.21 -10.98 3.09
CA ASP A 59 -4.39 -10.90 3.94
C ASP A 59 -4.33 -11.98 5.00
N HIS A 60 -3.85 -11.60 6.17
CA HIS A 60 -3.77 -12.44 7.35
C HIS A 60 -5.08 -12.49 8.15
N GLY A 61 -6.16 -11.88 7.65
CA GLY A 61 -7.43 -11.75 8.34
C GLY A 61 -7.54 -10.49 9.20
N PRO A 62 -8.73 -10.25 9.80
CA PRO A 62 -9.00 -9.06 10.58
C PRO A 62 -8.14 -8.97 11.85
N CYS A 63 -7.98 -7.76 12.36
CA CYS A 63 -7.43 -7.53 13.69
C CYS A 63 -8.55 -7.70 14.73
N GLY A 64 -8.25 -8.37 15.84
CA GLY A 64 -9.18 -8.55 16.96
C GLY A 64 -9.26 -7.35 17.91
N ILE A 65 -8.57 -6.25 17.60
CA ILE A 65 -8.63 -5.01 18.38
C ILE A 65 -9.76 -4.15 17.84
N ASP A 66 -10.71 -3.84 18.73
CA ASP A 66 -11.81 -2.94 18.45
C ASP A 66 -11.32 -1.49 18.40
N GLY A 67 -11.87 -0.74 17.46
CA GLY A 67 -11.65 0.71 17.37
C GLY A 67 -11.79 1.24 15.94
N PRO A 68 -11.74 2.57 15.78
CA PRO A 68 -11.91 3.21 14.48
C PRO A 68 -10.71 2.93 13.55
N SER A 69 -10.98 2.74 12.26
CA SER A 69 -9.94 2.52 11.25
C SER A 69 -9.68 3.74 10.36
N ASP A 70 -10.27 4.89 10.69
CA ASP A 70 -9.98 6.13 9.97
C ASP A 70 -8.51 6.56 10.17
N PRO A 71 -7.92 7.25 9.18
CA PRO A 71 -6.50 7.58 9.19
C PRO A 71 -6.22 8.69 10.19
N VAL A 72 -5.24 8.47 11.07
CA VAL A 72 -4.67 9.50 11.94
C VAL A 72 -3.18 9.65 11.68
N ILE A 73 -2.66 10.86 11.85
CA ILE A 73 -1.22 11.12 11.79
C ILE A 73 -0.59 10.48 13.03
N TYR A 74 0.38 9.61 12.80
CA TYR A 74 1.17 9.01 13.86
C TYR A 74 2.49 9.75 14.02
N GLU A 75 2.70 10.29 15.22
CA GLU A 75 3.94 10.92 15.64
C GLU A 75 4.23 10.41 17.06
N ASN A 76 5.49 10.09 17.34
CA ASN A 76 5.92 9.80 18.70
C ASN A 76 7.25 10.50 18.99
N ALA A 77 7.77 10.37 20.21
CA ALA A 77 8.99 11.06 20.64
C ALA A 77 10.23 10.75 19.76
N PHE A 78 10.21 9.66 18.98
CA PHE A 78 11.30 9.18 18.13
C PHE A 78 10.98 9.22 16.63
N ILE A 79 9.69 9.27 16.26
CA ILE A 79 9.19 9.24 14.89
C ILE A 79 8.54 10.59 14.60
N GLN A 80 9.30 11.44 13.90
CA GLN A 80 8.85 12.76 13.44
C GLN A 80 8.21 12.72 12.03
N SER A 81 8.12 11.54 11.42
CA SER A 81 7.58 11.40 10.07
C SER A 81 6.05 11.42 10.09
N LYS A 82 5.45 12.30 9.28
CA LYS A 82 3.99 12.41 9.12
C LYS A 82 3.44 11.25 8.29
N VAL A 83 3.28 10.11 8.94
CA VAL A 83 2.68 8.90 8.38
C VAL A 83 1.28 8.71 8.95
N THR A 84 0.41 8.06 8.18
CA THR A 84 -0.95 7.76 8.62
C THR A 84 -1.09 6.28 8.97
N VAL A 85 -1.68 5.99 10.11
CA VAL A 85 -2.08 4.65 10.57
C VAL A 85 -3.59 4.64 10.86
N PRO A 86 -4.26 3.47 10.94
CA PRO A 86 -5.62 3.40 11.47
C PRO A 86 -5.65 3.93 12.90
N ARG A 87 -6.67 4.69 13.28
CA ARG A 87 -6.80 5.26 14.63
C ARG A 87 -6.65 4.22 15.74
N LYS A 88 -7.25 3.05 15.59
CA LYS A 88 -7.12 1.94 16.55
C LYS A 88 -5.68 1.44 16.74
N CYS A 89 -4.79 1.73 15.79
CA CYS A 89 -3.39 1.34 15.84
C CYS A 89 -2.49 2.40 16.50
N SER A 90 -2.91 3.66 16.62
CA SER A 90 -2.03 4.74 17.10
C SER A 90 -1.46 4.50 18.50
N ASP A 91 -2.27 3.88 19.37
CA ASP A 91 -1.90 3.57 20.75
C ASP A 91 -1.79 2.06 20.99
N CYS A 92 -1.77 1.26 19.92
CA CYS A 92 -1.72 -0.19 20.01
C CYS A 92 -0.29 -0.66 20.29
N GLN A 93 -0.11 -1.47 21.32
CA GLN A 93 1.19 -2.05 21.70
C GLN A 93 1.82 -2.93 20.60
N PHE A 94 1.03 -3.42 19.65
CA PHE A 94 1.51 -4.24 18.55
C PHE A 94 1.93 -3.44 17.32
N LEU A 95 1.74 -2.11 17.31
CA LEU A 95 2.21 -1.26 16.22
C LEU A 95 3.75 -1.28 16.19
N SER A 96 4.31 -1.63 15.05
CA SER A 96 5.76 -1.73 14.85
C SER A 96 6.17 -1.01 13.58
N VAL A 97 7.44 -0.59 13.53
CA VAL A 97 8.05 0.00 12.34
C VAL A 97 9.27 -0.82 11.95
N ALA A 98 9.18 -1.49 10.80
CA ALA A 98 10.30 -2.16 10.17
C ALA A 98 11.04 -1.19 9.23
N PRO A 99 12.38 -1.16 9.21
CA PRO A 99 13.14 -0.23 8.37
C PRO A 99 12.81 -0.30 6.87
N ILE A 100 12.49 -1.50 6.36
CA ILE A 100 12.21 -1.76 4.94
C ILE A 100 10.71 -1.72 4.65
N TRP A 101 9.90 -2.34 5.52
CA TRP A 101 8.47 -2.55 5.28
C TRP A 101 7.60 -1.38 5.74
N GLY A 102 8.11 -0.54 6.63
CA GLY A 102 7.37 0.56 7.25
C GLY A 102 6.53 0.06 8.42
N PHE A 103 5.34 0.64 8.59
CA PHE A 103 4.44 0.25 9.68
C PHE A 103 3.79 -1.11 9.44
N GLU A 104 3.78 -1.94 10.48
CA GLU A 104 3.25 -3.31 10.49
C GLU A 104 2.63 -3.65 11.86
N CYS A 105 1.93 -4.79 11.94
CA CYS A 105 1.34 -5.30 13.18
C CYS A 105 2.08 -6.56 13.66
N ASN A 106 2.57 -6.52 14.91
CA ASN A 106 3.33 -7.61 15.56
C ASN A 106 2.45 -8.56 16.40
N GLN A 107 1.12 -8.41 16.42
CA GLN A 107 0.23 -9.17 17.32
C GLN A 107 0.42 -10.70 17.25
N ASP A 108 0.76 -11.20 16.07
CA ASP A 108 0.93 -12.63 15.79
C ASP A 108 2.33 -12.94 15.21
N ALA A 109 3.36 -12.20 15.62
CA ALA A 109 4.71 -12.35 15.07
C ALA A 109 5.25 -13.79 15.23
N ASP A 110 4.98 -14.45 16.36
CA ASP A 110 5.39 -15.85 16.59
C ASP A 110 4.75 -16.84 15.62
N LYS A 111 3.58 -16.49 15.07
CA LYS A 111 2.86 -17.31 14.10
C LYS A 111 3.34 -17.07 12.67
N TRP A 112 3.52 -15.82 12.29
CA TRP A 112 3.83 -15.43 10.90
C TRP A 112 5.33 -15.31 10.62
N GLY A 113 6.16 -15.27 11.66
CA GLY A 113 7.60 -15.04 11.56
C GLY A 113 7.89 -13.69 10.92
N ASP A 114 8.72 -13.70 9.90
CA ASP A 114 9.10 -12.48 9.19
C ASP A 114 8.00 -11.94 8.25
N PHE A 115 6.97 -12.73 7.91
CA PHE A 115 5.86 -12.32 7.03
C PHE A 115 4.72 -11.68 7.82
N LYS A 116 5.07 -10.62 8.56
CA LYS A 116 4.17 -9.99 9.53
C LYS A 116 2.89 -9.43 8.92
N ARG A 117 1.90 -9.24 9.80
CA ARG A 117 0.60 -8.70 9.44
C ARG A 117 0.72 -7.25 9.01
N GLY A 118 -0.10 -6.92 8.03
CA GLY A 118 -0.41 -5.55 7.72
C GLY A 118 -1.26 -4.84 8.79
N LEU A 119 -1.32 -3.51 8.75
CA LEU A 119 -2.30 -2.74 9.51
C LEU A 119 -3.72 -3.00 8.99
N ASP A 120 -4.67 -3.19 9.90
CA ASP A 120 -6.07 -3.42 9.57
C ASP A 120 -6.83 -2.10 9.45
N TRP A 121 -7.15 -1.73 8.21
CA TRP A 121 -7.90 -0.52 7.86
C TRP A 121 -9.42 -0.73 7.84
N GLY A 122 -9.92 -1.92 8.20
CA GLY A 122 -11.35 -2.23 8.18
C GLY A 122 -11.99 -1.91 6.81
N ALA A 123 -13.12 -1.20 6.85
CA ALA A 123 -13.81 -0.73 5.64
C ALA A 123 -13.31 0.62 5.11
N TRP A 124 -12.42 1.31 5.83
CA TRP A 124 -11.87 2.57 5.35
C TRP A 124 -11.01 2.31 4.12
N LYS A 125 -11.10 3.20 3.13
CA LYS A 125 -10.24 3.23 1.94
C LYS A 125 -9.95 4.68 1.55
N PRO A 126 -8.80 4.98 0.95
CA PRO A 126 -8.52 6.32 0.46
C PRO A 126 -9.37 6.62 -0.78
N ASP A 127 -9.69 7.90 -1.01
CA ASP A 127 -10.39 8.35 -2.23
C ASP A 127 -9.56 8.06 -3.49
N PHE A 128 -8.24 8.11 -3.37
CA PHE A 128 -7.28 7.75 -4.41
C PHE A 128 -5.97 7.23 -3.82
N ILE A 129 -5.24 6.44 -4.60
CA ILE A 129 -3.92 5.92 -4.22
C ILE A 129 -2.84 6.92 -4.67
N TYR A 130 -1.82 7.09 -3.84
CA TYR A 130 -0.66 7.90 -4.21
C TYR A 130 0.20 7.20 -5.27
N LEU A 131 0.23 7.77 -6.48
CA LEU A 131 0.96 7.23 -7.64
C LEU A 131 2.29 7.95 -7.82
N GLN A 132 3.39 7.20 -7.78
CA GLN A 132 4.74 7.75 -7.90
C GLN A 132 5.15 7.89 -9.38
N LEU A 133 5.61 9.09 -9.75
CA LEU A 133 6.32 9.33 -11.02
C LEU A 133 7.71 8.69 -10.99
N PRO A 134 8.26 8.30 -12.16
CA PRO A 134 9.61 7.75 -12.22
C PRO A 134 10.64 8.77 -11.71
N GLN A 135 11.61 8.30 -10.93
CA GLN A 135 12.74 9.12 -10.49
C GLN A 135 13.45 9.74 -11.70
N PRO A 136 13.93 11.01 -11.62
CA PRO A 136 13.99 11.88 -10.44
C PRO A 136 12.75 12.78 -10.23
N LYS A 137 11.62 12.49 -10.89
CA LYS A 137 10.45 13.37 -10.87
C LYS A 137 9.78 13.38 -9.48
N ILE A 138 9.58 14.57 -8.96
CA ILE A 138 8.81 14.84 -7.74
C ILE A 138 7.34 14.58 -8.03
N THR A 139 6.74 13.79 -7.15
CA THR A 139 5.31 13.52 -7.11
C THR A 139 4.71 14.28 -5.94
N THR A 140 3.49 14.78 -6.09
CA THR A 140 2.69 15.33 -4.99
C THR A 140 1.32 14.68 -4.95
N ARG A 141 0.62 14.86 -3.83
CA ARG A 141 -0.75 14.36 -3.65
C ARG A 141 -1.69 14.95 -4.72
N ILE A 142 -1.50 16.22 -5.07
CA ILE A 142 -2.30 16.93 -6.09
C ILE A 142 -2.14 16.24 -7.45
N LEU A 143 -0.93 15.81 -7.82
CA LEU A 143 -0.71 15.06 -9.06
C LEU A 143 -1.49 13.75 -9.07
N SER A 144 -1.43 12.98 -7.98
CA SER A 144 -2.20 11.73 -7.87
C SER A 144 -3.70 12.00 -8.01
N GLN A 145 -4.23 12.98 -7.26
CA GLN A 145 -5.64 13.36 -7.32
C GLN A 145 -6.09 13.74 -8.74
N ALA A 146 -5.33 14.61 -9.41
CA ALA A 146 -5.64 15.06 -10.77
C ALA A 146 -5.67 13.90 -11.78
N ILE A 147 -4.84 12.86 -11.59
CA ILE A 147 -4.90 11.67 -12.44
C ILE A 147 -6.23 10.94 -12.21
N PHE A 148 -6.65 10.70 -10.97
CA PHE A 148 -7.91 9.99 -10.68
C PHE A 148 -9.14 10.76 -11.16
N GLU A 149 -9.15 12.08 -11.00
CA GLU A 149 -10.21 12.99 -11.46
C GLU A 149 -10.17 13.23 -12.98
N ASN A 150 -9.18 12.68 -13.69
CA ASN A 150 -8.92 12.90 -15.10
C ASN A 150 -8.75 14.40 -15.47
N ASP A 151 -8.18 15.19 -14.56
CA ASP A 151 -7.91 16.62 -14.73
C ASP A 151 -6.48 16.85 -15.23
N LEU A 152 -6.31 16.79 -16.55
CA LEU A 152 -5.02 17.04 -17.20
C LEU A 152 -4.48 18.45 -16.93
N LEU A 153 -5.34 19.45 -16.79
CA LEU A 153 -4.91 20.84 -16.64
C LEU A 153 -4.28 21.07 -15.27
N THR A 154 -4.94 20.60 -14.22
CA THR A 154 -4.39 20.63 -12.85
C THR A 154 -3.12 19.80 -12.76
N PHE A 155 -3.07 18.63 -13.41
CA PHE A 155 -1.87 17.81 -13.46
C PHE A 155 -0.69 18.57 -14.07
N ILE A 156 -0.84 19.15 -15.28
CA ILE A 156 0.25 19.87 -15.96
C ILE A 156 0.74 21.05 -15.12
N ARG A 157 -0.18 21.80 -14.50
CA ARG A 157 0.15 22.97 -13.66
C ARG A 157 1.00 22.57 -12.47
N GLU A 158 0.55 21.58 -11.71
CA GLU A 158 1.27 21.10 -10.54
C GLU A 158 2.60 20.43 -10.94
N TYR A 159 2.59 19.66 -12.02
CA TYR A 159 3.75 18.90 -12.50
C TYR A 159 4.92 19.83 -12.79
N ARG A 160 4.65 20.92 -13.51
CA ARG A 160 5.68 21.93 -13.84
C ARG A 160 6.07 22.80 -12.63
N ARG A 161 5.16 22.98 -11.67
CA ARG A 161 5.46 23.71 -10.42
C ARG A 161 6.51 22.98 -9.60
N VAL A 162 6.41 21.66 -9.49
CA VAL A 162 7.30 20.85 -8.64
C VAL A 162 8.46 20.21 -9.41
N ASN A 163 8.35 20.04 -10.72
CA ASN A 163 9.41 19.54 -11.60
C ASN A 163 9.85 20.64 -12.57
N LEU A 164 10.68 21.55 -12.09
CA LEU A 164 11.17 22.70 -12.86
C LEU A 164 11.96 22.22 -14.10
N GLY A 165 11.72 22.87 -15.24
CA GLY A 165 12.41 22.58 -16.51
C GLY A 165 11.77 21.47 -17.35
N LEU A 166 10.80 20.70 -16.83
CA LEU A 166 10.11 19.69 -17.63
C LEU A 166 9.04 20.30 -18.56
N SER A 167 8.87 19.65 -19.71
CA SER A 167 7.98 20.12 -20.77
C SER A 167 6.51 19.75 -20.55
N ILE A 168 5.62 20.46 -21.24
CA ILE A 168 4.19 20.11 -21.28
C ILE A 168 3.98 18.74 -21.95
N GLN A 169 4.80 18.40 -22.94
CA GLN A 169 4.71 17.11 -23.64
C GLN A 169 5.04 15.95 -22.70
N GLU A 170 6.08 16.09 -21.87
CA GLU A 170 6.40 15.10 -20.83
C GLU A 170 5.29 14.97 -19.80
N ALA A 171 4.71 16.08 -19.34
CA ALA A 171 3.59 16.05 -18.41
C ALA A 171 2.39 15.29 -19.01
N LYS A 172 2.05 15.51 -20.28
CA LYS A 172 0.98 14.78 -20.97
C LYS A 172 1.29 13.28 -21.12
N ALA A 173 2.54 12.94 -21.42
CA ALA A 173 2.97 11.56 -21.56
C ALA A 173 2.87 10.82 -20.22
N ASP A 174 3.39 11.41 -19.14
CA ASP A 174 3.30 10.83 -17.80
C ASP A 174 1.85 10.70 -17.32
N PHE A 175 1.01 11.73 -17.55
CA PHE A 175 -0.42 11.65 -17.26
C PHE A 175 -1.07 10.46 -17.96
N THR A 176 -0.79 10.28 -19.25
CA THR A 176 -1.34 9.18 -20.05
C THR A 176 -0.87 7.82 -19.53
N ILE A 177 0.42 7.70 -19.18
CA ILE A 177 0.98 6.46 -18.62
C ILE A 177 0.30 6.12 -17.30
N LEU A 178 0.14 7.10 -16.40
CA LEU A 178 -0.45 6.88 -15.09
C LEU A 178 -1.96 6.63 -15.19
N ARG A 179 -2.69 7.29 -16.08
CA ARG A 179 -4.10 6.98 -16.40
C ARG A 179 -4.25 5.54 -16.87
N LYS A 180 -3.42 5.10 -17.83
CA LYS A 180 -3.44 3.71 -18.29
C LYS A 180 -3.20 2.71 -17.17
N ARG A 181 -2.36 3.03 -16.18
CA ARG A 181 -2.17 2.14 -15.01
C ARG A 181 -3.44 2.02 -14.17
N ILE A 182 -4.19 3.11 -14.01
CA ILE A 182 -5.47 3.10 -13.31
C ILE A 182 -6.51 2.33 -14.13
N ASP A 183 -6.64 2.64 -15.41
CA ASP A 183 -7.68 2.06 -16.27
C ASP A 183 -7.49 0.55 -16.45
N ASN A 184 -6.27 0.08 -16.72
CA ASN A 184 -5.95 -1.35 -16.86
C ASN A 184 -6.16 -2.16 -15.56
N ASP A 185 -6.14 -1.48 -14.42
CA ASP A 185 -6.30 -2.08 -13.10
C ASP A 185 -7.80 -2.22 -12.76
N PHE A 186 -8.63 -1.29 -13.24
CA PHE A 186 -10.09 -1.41 -13.20
C PHE A 186 -10.66 -2.40 -14.23
N GLU A 187 -9.98 -2.64 -15.35
CA GLU A 187 -10.37 -3.67 -16.34
C GLU A 187 -10.02 -5.10 -15.91
N ALA A 188 -9.15 -5.27 -14.89
CA ALA A 188 -8.72 -6.57 -14.37
C ALA A 188 -9.56 -7.05 -13.16
N CYS A 189 -10.57 -6.28 -12.75
CA CYS A 189 -11.51 -6.58 -11.66
C CYS A 189 -12.82 -7.17 -12.17
#